data_AF-A0A376L4C6-F1
#
_entry.id   AF-A0A376L4C6-F1
#
_cell.length_a   1.000
_cell.length_b   1.000
_cell.length_c   1.000
_cell.angle_alpha   90.00
_cell.angle_beta   90.00
_cell.angle_gamma   90.00
#
_symmetry.space_group_name_H-M   'P 1'
#
loop_
_entity.id
_entity.type
_entity.pdbx_description
1 polymer ?
#
loop_
_entity_poly.entity_id
_entity_poly.type
_entity_poly.pdbx_seq_one_letter_code
_entity_poly.pdbx_strand_id
1 'polypeptide(L)'
;MKWFNTLSHNRWLEQETDRIFDFGKNSVVPTGFGWLGNKGQIKEEMGTHLWITARMLHVYSVAAAMGRPGAYSLVDHGIKAMNGALRDKKYGGWYACVNDEGVVDASKQGYQHFFALLGAASAVTTGHPEARKLLDYTIEIIEKYFWSEEEQMCLESWDEAFSKTEEYRGGNANMHAVEAFLIVYDVTHDKKWLDRAIRVASVIIHDVARK
;
A
#
# COMPACT_ATOMS: atom_id res chain seq x y z
N MET A 1 10.69 33.85 9.48
CA MET A 1 11.06 33.27 8.17
C MET A 1 9.87 32.45 7.67
N LYS A 2 9.41 32.62 6.41
CA LYS A 2 8.21 31.94 5.89
C LYS A 2 8.63 30.89 4.87
N TRP A 3 8.25 29.62 5.08
CA TRP A 3 8.59 28.50 4.21
C TRP A 3 7.36 27.94 3.50
N PHE A 4 6.28 27.66 4.24
CA PHE A 4 5.05 27.14 3.66
C PHE A 4 4.46 28.09 2.62
N ASN A 5 4.02 27.50 1.50
CA ASN A 5 3.44 28.19 0.35
C ASN A 5 4.40 29.19 -0.32
N THR A 6 5.73 28.97 -0.23
CA THR A 6 6.73 29.77 -0.95
C THR A 6 7.36 28.98 -2.09
N LEU A 7 7.49 29.59 -3.26
CA LEU A 7 8.05 28.92 -4.44
C LEU A 7 9.53 28.53 -4.26
N SER A 8 10.30 29.31 -3.49
CA SER A 8 11.70 28.99 -3.20
C SER A 8 11.84 27.70 -2.42
N HIS A 9 11.05 27.52 -1.36
CA HIS A 9 11.05 26.28 -0.58
C HIS A 9 10.49 25.10 -1.38
N ASN A 10 9.40 25.31 -2.13
CA ASN A 10 8.80 24.25 -2.95
C ASN A 10 9.75 23.72 -4.04
N ARG A 11 10.57 24.58 -4.65
CA ARG A 11 11.60 24.13 -5.60
C ARG A 11 12.65 23.24 -4.95
N TRP A 12 13.06 23.56 -3.72
CA TRP A 12 13.98 22.71 -2.96
C TRP A 12 13.35 21.35 -2.63
N LEU A 13 12.07 21.33 -2.22
CA LEU A 13 11.32 20.09 -1.99
C LEU A 13 11.24 19.24 -3.26
N GLU A 14 10.93 19.84 -4.41
CA GLU A 14 10.83 19.13 -5.69
C GLU A 14 12.17 18.51 -6.11
N GLN A 15 13.27 19.26 -6.03
CA GLN A 15 14.61 18.78 -6.39
C GLN A 15 15.02 17.57 -5.54
N GLU A 16 14.78 17.61 -4.23
CA GLU A 16 15.07 16.48 -3.37
C GLU A 16 14.12 15.31 -3.61
N THR A 17 12.85 15.58 -3.94
CA THR A 17 11.87 14.54 -4.30
C THR A 17 12.33 13.75 -5.52
N ASP A 18 12.83 14.41 -6.57
CA ASP A 18 13.33 13.72 -7.75
C ASP A 18 14.55 12.83 -7.44
N ARG A 19 15.46 13.28 -6.56
CA ARG A 19 16.58 12.46 -6.08
C ARG A 19 16.11 11.18 -5.37
N ILE A 20 15.02 11.26 -4.62
CA ILE A 20 14.42 10.09 -3.93
C ILE A 20 13.75 9.14 -4.94
N PHE A 21 13.03 9.66 -5.94
CA PHE A 21 12.49 8.83 -7.00
C PHE A 21 13.58 8.07 -7.74
N ASP A 22 14.71 8.72 -8.04
CA ASP A 22 15.84 8.06 -8.71
C ASP A 22 16.45 6.94 -7.86
N PHE A 23 16.56 7.12 -6.54
CA PHE A 23 17.06 6.07 -5.65
C PHE A 23 16.15 4.83 -5.67
N GLY A 24 14.83 5.04 -5.63
CA GLY A 24 13.86 3.97 -5.61
C GLY A 24 13.84 3.13 -6.89
N LYS A 25 14.27 3.66 -8.04
CA LYS A 25 14.23 2.95 -9.34
C LYS A 25 15.04 1.66 -9.32
N ASN A 26 16.05 1.60 -8.45
CA ASN A 26 16.90 0.42 -8.29
C ASN A 26 16.17 -0.77 -7.64
N SER A 27 14.95 -0.59 -7.11
CA SER A 27 14.22 -1.66 -6.41
C SER A 27 13.47 -2.61 -7.36
N VAL A 28 13.43 -2.34 -8.66
CA VAL A 28 12.69 -3.17 -9.62
C VAL A 28 13.28 -4.59 -9.69
N VAL A 29 12.45 -5.58 -9.41
CA VAL A 29 12.74 -7.03 -9.54
C VAL A 29 11.59 -7.73 -10.27
N PRO A 30 11.78 -8.96 -10.81
CA PRO A 30 10.76 -9.62 -11.63
C PRO A 30 9.39 -9.77 -10.94
N THR A 31 9.39 -10.00 -9.63
CA THR A 31 8.18 -10.24 -8.82
C THR A 31 7.58 -8.98 -8.20
N GLY A 32 8.18 -7.79 -8.38
CA GLY A 32 7.70 -6.53 -7.80
C GLY A 32 8.84 -5.56 -7.47
N PHE A 33 8.87 -5.07 -6.24
CA PHE A 33 9.95 -4.19 -5.77
C PHE A 33 10.68 -4.82 -4.56
N GLY A 34 11.99 -5.00 -4.71
CA GLY A 34 12.88 -5.59 -3.73
C GLY A 34 13.37 -4.60 -2.67
N TRP A 35 14.09 -5.12 -1.68
CA TRP A 35 14.61 -4.35 -0.56
C TRP A 35 15.94 -3.65 -0.93
N LEU A 36 15.99 -2.32 -0.84
CA LEU A 36 17.22 -1.57 -1.10
C LEU A 36 18.11 -1.44 0.15
N GLY A 37 19.40 -1.69 -0.02
CA GLY A 37 20.42 -1.41 0.98
C GLY A 37 20.86 0.06 1.00
N ASN A 38 21.79 0.38 1.89
CA ASN A 38 22.25 1.76 2.13
C ASN A 38 22.85 2.48 0.91
N LYS A 39 23.26 1.74 -0.14
CA LYS A 39 23.83 2.31 -1.37
C LYS A 39 22.95 2.07 -2.60
N GLY A 40 21.68 1.69 -2.42
CA GLY A 40 20.73 1.50 -3.50
C GLY A 40 20.82 0.16 -4.24
N GLN A 41 21.64 -0.78 -3.77
CA GLN A 41 21.66 -2.15 -4.27
C GLN A 41 20.52 -2.98 -3.67
N ILE A 42 19.96 -3.91 -4.46
CA ILE A 42 18.97 -4.88 -3.96
C ILE A 42 19.65 -5.84 -2.97
N LYS A 43 18.95 -6.14 -1.87
CA LYS A 43 19.28 -7.18 -0.91
C LYS A 43 18.41 -8.41 -1.22
N GLU A 44 18.88 -9.26 -2.12
CA GLU A 44 18.13 -10.41 -2.66
C GLU A 44 17.64 -11.35 -1.55
N GLU A 45 18.40 -11.47 -0.46
CA GLU A 45 18.04 -12.30 0.69
C GLU A 45 16.75 -11.87 1.41
N MET A 46 16.29 -10.64 1.15
CA MET A 46 15.04 -10.11 1.71
C MET A 46 13.82 -10.42 0.83
N GLY A 47 14.02 -10.83 -0.44
CA GLY A 47 12.92 -11.05 -1.38
C GLY A 47 12.05 -9.82 -1.66
N THR A 48 10.86 -10.08 -2.21
CA THR A 48 9.85 -9.11 -2.61
C THR A 48 8.71 -9.09 -1.60
N HIS A 49 8.66 -8.02 -0.81
CA HIS A 49 7.62 -7.84 0.19
C HIS A 49 6.38 -7.14 -0.40
N LEU A 50 5.19 -7.56 0.03
CA LEU A 50 3.94 -6.93 -0.38
C LEU A 50 3.89 -5.45 0.03
N TRP A 51 4.26 -5.12 1.27
CA TRP A 51 4.24 -3.72 1.74
C TRP A 51 5.21 -2.81 0.98
N ILE A 52 6.39 -3.31 0.58
CA ILE A 52 7.34 -2.54 -0.25
C ILE A 52 6.75 -2.33 -1.65
N THR A 53 6.25 -3.41 -2.27
CA THR A 53 5.72 -3.36 -3.63
C THR A 53 4.51 -2.42 -3.73
N ALA A 54 3.59 -2.51 -2.78
CA ALA A 54 2.42 -1.64 -2.75
C ALA A 54 2.76 -0.17 -2.46
N ARG A 55 3.75 0.10 -1.60
CA ARG A 55 4.27 1.47 -1.38
C ARG A 55 4.93 2.02 -2.63
N MET A 56 5.74 1.24 -3.32
CA MET A 56 6.39 1.70 -4.56
C MET A 56 5.34 1.97 -5.66
N LEU A 57 4.28 1.15 -5.75
CA LEU A 57 3.14 1.44 -6.62
C LEU A 57 2.50 2.81 -6.30
N HIS A 58 2.27 3.11 -5.02
CA HIS A 58 1.80 4.44 -4.59
C HIS A 58 2.79 5.55 -4.97
N VAL A 59 4.07 5.41 -4.60
CA VAL A 59 5.13 6.40 -4.84
C VAL A 59 5.26 6.75 -6.33
N TYR A 60 5.28 5.73 -7.20
CA TYR A 60 5.40 5.97 -8.64
C TYR A 60 4.09 6.44 -9.28
N SER A 61 2.94 6.22 -8.65
CA SER A 61 1.68 6.88 -9.05
C SER A 61 1.78 8.39 -8.84
N VAL A 62 2.35 8.83 -7.71
CA VAL A 62 2.65 10.25 -7.46
C VAL A 62 3.66 10.77 -8.49
N ALA A 63 4.79 10.09 -8.68
CA ALA A 63 5.80 10.53 -9.66
C ALA A 63 5.24 10.63 -11.09
N ALA A 64 4.36 9.71 -11.48
CA ALA A 64 3.67 9.75 -12.77
C ALA A 64 2.71 10.96 -12.86
N ALA A 65 1.93 11.23 -11.82
CA ALA A 65 1.05 12.41 -11.77
C ALA A 65 1.83 13.73 -11.82
N MET A 66 3.06 13.74 -11.28
CA MET A 66 3.95 14.88 -11.41
C MET A 66 4.70 14.93 -12.77
N GLY A 67 4.41 14.05 -13.72
CA GLY A 67 4.93 14.09 -15.09
C GLY A 67 6.36 13.56 -15.28
N ARG A 68 6.88 12.73 -14.35
CA ARG A 68 8.24 12.19 -14.46
C ARG A 68 8.29 11.02 -15.46
N PRO A 69 9.10 11.09 -16.53
CA PRO A 69 9.24 9.97 -17.47
C PRO A 69 9.72 8.69 -16.80
N GLY A 70 9.16 7.56 -17.23
CA GLY A 70 9.45 6.23 -16.68
C GLY A 70 8.65 5.85 -15.43
N ALA A 71 8.10 6.82 -14.68
CA ALA A 71 7.30 6.53 -13.48
C ALA A 71 6.03 5.71 -13.80
N TYR A 72 5.34 6.04 -14.90
CA TYR A 72 4.15 5.29 -15.32
C TYR A 72 4.47 3.83 -15.67
N SER A 73 5.67 3.53 -16.19
CA SER A 73 6.11 2.14 -16.41
C SER A 73 6.31 1.39 -15.09
N LEU A 74 6.68 2.09 -14.02
CA LEU A 74 6.81 1.49 -12.68
C LEU A 74 5.44 1.29 -12.02
N VAL A 75 4.44 2.13 -12.36
CA VAL A 75 3.03 1.88 -12.00
C VAL A 75 2.53 0.59 -12.68
N ASP A 76 2.74 0.44 -13.98
CA ASP A 76 2.41 -0.78 -14.72
C ASP A 76 3.12 -2.01 -14.12
N HIS A 77 4.41 -1.90 -13.80
CA HIS A 77 5.18 -2.96 -13.12
C HIS A 77 4.55 -3.34 -11.77
N GLY A 78 4.20 -2.36 -10.93
CA GLY A 78 3.54 -2.59 -9.66
C GLY A 78 2.19 -3.29 -9.82
N ILE A 79 1.34 -2.84 -10.75
CA ILE A 79 0.03 -3.48 -11.01
C ILE A 79 0.22 -4.92 -11.50
N LYS A 80 1.22 -5.19 -12.35
CA LYS A 80 1.56 -6.54 -12.80
C LYS A 80 2.04 -7.41 -11.63
N ALA A 81 2.89 -6.88 -10.76
CA ALA A 81 3.35 -7.57 -9.56
C ALA A 81 2.19 -7.95 -8.63
N MET A 82 1.25 -7.04 -8.41
CA MET A 82 0.03 -7.28 -7.63
C MET A 82 -0.92 -8.30 -8.28
N ASN A 83 -0.77 -8.62 -9.57
CA ASN A 83 -1.50 -9.68 -10.25
C ASN A 83 -0.64 -10.94 -10.52
N GLY A 84 0.64 -10.90 -10.12
CA GLY A 84 1.65 -11.92 -10.37
C GLY A 84 1.91 -12.80 -9.15
N ALA A 85 3.18 -13.01 -8.83
CA ALA A 85 3.64 -13.94 -7.80
C ALA A 85 3.16 -13.59 -6.38
N LEU A 86 3.01 -12.31 -6.06
CA LEU A 86 2.48 -11.86 -4.76
C LEU A 86 1.03 -12.27 -4.54
N ARG A 87 0.25 -12.48 -5.60
CA ARG A 87 -1.19 -12.76 -5.50
C ARG A 87 -1.42 -14.24 -5.20
N ASP A 88 -2.09 -14.51 -4.09
CA ASP A 88 -2.56 -15.86 -3.79
C ASP A 88 -3.80 -16.16 -4.64
N LYS A 89 -3.60 -16.99 -5.67
CA LYS A 89 -4.67 -17.38 -6.61
C LYS A 89 -5.60 -18.46 -6.03
N LYS A 90 -5.24 -19.09 -4.91
CA LYS A 90 -6.00 -20.18 -4.29
C LYS A 90 -6.96 -19.65 -3.23
N TYR A 91 -6.48 -18.82 -2.32
CA TYR A 91 -7.29 -18.32 -1.19
C TYR A 91 -7.66 -16.83 -1.30
N GLY A 92 -7.07 -16.11 -2.27
CA GLY A 92 -7.26 -14.68 -2.45
C GLY A 92 -6.29 -13.84 -1.59
N GLY A 93 -6.35 -12.53 -1.78
CA GLY A 93 -5.38 -11.59 -1.19
C GLY A 93 -3.97 -11.78 -1.74
N TRP A 94 -2.97 -11.40 -0.93
CA TRP A 94 -1.57 -11.46 -1.28
C TRP A 94 -0.74 -12.10 -0.17
N TYR A 95 0.31 -12.81 -0.57
CA TYR A 95 1.35 -13.28 0.33
C TYR A 95 2.16 -12.11 0.89
N ALA A 96 2.68 -12.25 2.11
CA ALA A 96 3.50 -11.21 2.73
C ALA A 96 4.86 -11.04 2.05
N CYS A 97 5.49 -12.14 1.63
CA CYS A 97 6.78 -12.12 0.93
C CYS A 97 6.90 -13.26 -0.08
N VAL A 98 7.43 -12.96 -1.26
CA VAL A 98 7.75 -13.91 -2.33
C VAL A 98 9.14 -13.60 -2.89
N ASN A 99 9.69 -14.51 -3.68
CA ASN A 99 10.89 -14.29 -4.49
C ASN A 99 10.74 -15.02 -5.84
N ASP A 100 11.82 -15.09 -6.61
CA ASP A 100 11.81 -15.72 -7.94
C ASP A 100 11.63 -17.25 -7.86
N GLU A 101 11.95 -17.86 -6.71
CA GLU A 101 11.78 -19.30 -6.46
C GLU A 101 10.39 -19.68 -5.93
N GLY A 102 9.65 -18.74 -5.31
CA GLY A 102 8.30 -19.00 -4.81
C GLY A 102 7.88 -18.12 -3.62
N VAL A 103 6.97 -18.65 -2.81
CA VAL A 103 6.45 -17.96 -1.61
C VAL A 103 7.40 -18.16 -0.43
N VAL A 104 7.81 -17.07 0.21
CA VAL A 104 8.71 -17.07 1.37
C VAL A 104 7.90 -16.93 2.66
N ASP A 105 6.91 -16.05 2.68
CA ASP A 105 5.95 -15.89 3.78
C ASP A 105 4.53 -15.80 3.21
N ALA A 106 3.76 -16.87 3.46
CA ALA A 106 2.41 -17.04 2.94
C ALA A 106 1.32 -16.37 3.81
N SER A 107 1.69 -15.80 4.96
CA SER A 107 0.73 -15.18 5.88
C SER A 107 0.03 -13.97 5.26
N LYS A 108 -1.19 -13.68 5.71
CA LYS A 108 -2.04 -12.61 5.20
C LYS A 108 -2.05 -11.44 6.19
N GLN A 109 -1.09 -10.55 6.01
CA GLN A 109 -0.83 -9.45 6.93
C GLN A 109 -1.71 -8.23 6.63
N GLY A 110 -2.58 -7.83 7.55
CA GLY A 110 -3.52 -6.72 7.38
C GLY A 110 -2.82 -5.39 7.15
N TYR A 111 -1.77 -5.10 7.92
CA TYR A 111 -0.89 -3.94 7.68
C TYR A 111 -0.44 -3.84 6.21
N GLN A 112 -0.02 -4.96 5.62
CA GLN A 112 0.46 -4.99 4.23
C GLN A 112 -0.69 -4.91 3.22
N HIS A 113 -1.85 -5.48 3.55
CA HIS A 113 -3.06 -5.36 2.72
C HIS A 113 -3.64 -3.94 2.69
N PHE A 114 -3.53 -3.17 3.78
CA PHE A 114 -3.89 -1.75 3.75
C PHE A 114 -2.96 -0.93 2.86
N PHE A 115 -1.66 -1.28 2.80
CA PHE A 115 -0.77 -0.71 1.78
C PHE A 115 -1.14 -1.14 0.36
N ALA A 116 -1.57 -2.38 0.14
CA ALA A 116 -2.10 -2.82 -1.16
C ALA A 116 -3.31 -1.99 -1.58
N LEU A 117 -4.20 -1.65 -0.63
CA LEU A 117 -5.34 -0.78 -0.86
C LEU A 117 -4.92 0.64 -1.23
N LEU A 118 -3.98 1.22 -0.48
CA LEU A 118 -3.41 2.54 -0.76
C LEU A 118 -2.75 2.59 -2.15
N GLY A 119 -1.91 1.60 -2.47
CA GLY A 119 -1.22 1.48 -3.75
C GLY A 119 -2.20 1.41 -4.91
N ALA A 120 -3.24 0.57 -4.80
CA ALA A 120 -4.27 0.44 -5.83
C ALA A 120 -5.09 1.74 -6.00
N ALA A 121 -5.53 2.35 -4.90
CA ALA A 121 -6.31 3.60 -4.93
C ALA A 121 -5.50 4.76 -5.54
N SER A 122 -4.20 4.83 -5.23
CA SER A 122 -3.30 5.83 -5.81
C SER A 122 -3.05 5.55 -7.29
N ALA A 123 -2.89 4.28 -7.69
CA ALA A 123 -2.71 3.92 -9.09
C ALA A 123 -3.92 4.30 -9.95
N VAL A 124 -5.13 4.28 -9.40
CA VAL A 124 -6.35 4.74 -10.11
C VAL A 124 -6.21 6.19 -10.58
N THR A 125 -5.55 7.07 -9.82
CA THR A 125 -5.41 8.49 -10.19
C THR A 125 -4.52 8.70 -11.42
N THR A 126 -3.74 7.69 -11.81
CA THR A 126 -2.88 7.74 -13.00
C THR A 126 -3.65 7.47 -14.30
N GLY A 127 -4.90 6.99 -14.21
CA GLY A 127 -5.68 6.56 -15.37
C GLY A 127 -5.23 5.22 -15.98
N HIS A 128 -4.35 4.47 -15.31
CA HIS A 128 -3.94 3.16 -15.80
C HIS A 128 -5.14 2.21 -15.95
N PRO A 129 -5.32 1.55 -17.11
CA PRO A 129 -6.56 0.84 -17.45
C PRO A 129 -6.89 -0.29 -16.47
N GLU A 130 -5.88 -0.97 -15.93
CA GLU A 130 -6.07 -2.06 -14.96
C GLU A 130 -6.13 -1.61 -13.49
N ALA A 131 -5.89 -0.32 -13.18
CA ALA A 131 -5.79 0.12 -11.78
C ALA A 131 -7.13 0.05 -11.05
N ARG A 132 -8.23 0.39 -11.72
CA ARG A 132 -9.58 0.30 -11.12
C ARG A 132 -9.92 -1.14 -10.76
N LYS A 133 -9.66 -2.07 -11.68
CA LYS A 133 -9.87 -3.51 -11.46
C LYS A 133 -9.04 -4.04 -10.29
N LEU A 134 -7.80 -3.58 -10.16
CA LEU A 134 -6.96 -3.92 -9.00
C LEU A 134 -7.59 -3.38 -7.70
N LEU A 135 -8.02 -2.12 -7.68
CA LEU A 135 -8.66 -1.51 -6.50
C LEU A 135 -9.93 -2.26 -6.11
N ASP A 136 -10.81 -2.57 -7.05
CA ASP A 136 -12.07 -3.27 -6.78
C ASP A 136 -11.81 -4.63 -6.15
N TYR A 137 -10.84 -5.40 -6.66
CA TYR A 137 -10.42 -6.67 -6.04
C TYR A 137 -9.81 -6.46 -4.64
N THR A 138 -9.00 -5.42 -4.43
CA THR A 138 -8.44 -5.13 -3.10
C THR A 138 -9.54 -4.78 -2.10
N ILE A 139 -10.55 -4.01 -2.52
CA ILE A 139 -11.72 -3.70 -1.68
C ILE A 139 -12.44 -4.98 -1.25
N GLU A 140 -12.68 -5.92 -2.18
CA GLU A 140 -13.31 -7.21 -1.86
C GLU A 140 -12.53 -7.97 -0.78
N ILE A 141 -11.20 -8.01 -0.89
CA ILE A 141 -10.34 -8.67 0.10
C ILE A 141 -10.39 -7.97 1.46
N ILE A 142 -10.34 -6.63 1.47
CA ILE A 142 -10.38 -5.85 2.71
C ILE A 142 -11.72 -6.01 3.42
N GLU A 143 -12.84 -5.87 2.71
CA GLU A 143 -14.17 -6.01 3.32
C GLU A 143 -14.44 -7.44 3.78
N LYS A 144 -13.87 -8.45 3.11
CA LYS A 144 -14.08 -9.84 3.48
C LYS A 144 -13.29 -10.27 4.72
N TYR A 145 -12.05 -9.79 4.88
CA TYR A 145 -11.13 -10.35 5.89
C TYR A 145 -10.50 -9.33 6.84
N PHE A 146 -10.45 -8.05 6.51
CA PHE A 146 -9.67 -7.07 7.28
C PHE A 146 -10.48 -5.94 7.90
N TRP A 147 -11.66 -5.63 7.37
CA TRP A 147 -12.66 -4.80 8.06
C TRP A 147 -13.66 -5.70 8.79
N SER A 148 -13.73 -5.60 10.11
CA SER A 148 -14.73 -6.32 10.90
C SER A 148 -15.98 -5.46 11.08
N GLU A 149 -17.10 -5.89 10.49
CA GLU A 149 -18.39 -5.24 10.72
C GLU A 149 -18.90 -5.44 12.16
N GLU A 150 -18.46 -6.49 12.86
CA GLU A 150 -18.82 -6.70 14.26
C GLU A 150 -18.06 -5.76 15.19
N GLU A 151 -16.74 -5.64 15.01
CA GLU A 151 -15.89 -4.79 15.85
C GLU A 151 -15.91 -3.31 15.43
N GLN A 152 -16.36 -3.04 14.19
CA GLN A 152 -16.25 -1.74 13.52
C GLN A 152 -14.80 -1.21 13.56
N MET A 153 -13.83 -2.12 13.35
CA MET A 153 -12.38 -1.91 13.42
C MET A 153 -11.65 -2.88 12.48
N CYS A 154 -10.37 -2.63 12.23
CA CYS A 154 -9.55 -3.50 11.38
C CYS A 154 -8.94 -4.68 12.16
N LEU A 155 -8.93 -5.85 11.52
CA LEU A 155 -8.25 -7.07 11.98
C LEU A 155 -6.77 -7.03 11.59
N GLU A 156 -5.91 -7.69 12.38
CA GLU A 156 -4.46 -7.60 12.22
C GLU A 156 -3.91 -8.52 11.11
N SER A 157 -4.15 -9.82 11.21
CA SER A 157 -3.55 -10.80 10.31
C SER A 157 -4.33 -12.12 10.29
N TRP A 158 -4.03 -12.95 9.28
CA TRP A 158 -4.54 -14.30 9.12
C TRP A 158 -3.44 -15.25 8.64
N ASP A 159 -3.66 -16.56 8.84
CA ASP A 159 -2.93 -17.60 8.12
C ASP A 159 -3.22 -17.54 6.60
N GLU A 160 -2.44 -18.26 5.80
CA GLU A 160 -2.56 -18.27 4.33
C GLU A 160 -4.00 -18.52 3.87
N ALA A 161 -4.68 -19.49 4.50
CA ALA A 161 -6.00 -19.95 4.07
C ALA A 161 -7.17 -19.09 4.58
N PHE A 162 -6.89 -17.99 5.30
CA PHE A 162 -7.91 -17.19 6.02
C PHE A 162 -8.79 -18.04 6.95
N SER A 163 -8.19 -19.03 7.62
CA SER A 163 -8.90 -19.96 8.51
C SER A 163 -8.88 -19.50 9.97
N LYS A 164 -7.81 -18.82 10.40
CA LYS A 164 -7.64 -18.30 11.75
C LYS A 164 -7.05 -16.89 11.70
N THR A 165 -7.78 -15.93 12.28
CA THR A 165 -7.24 -14.58 12.52
C THR A 165 -6.41 -14.56 13.79
N GLU A 166 -5.45 -13.65 13.86
CA GLU A 166 -4.64 -13.43 15.05
C GLU A 166 -5.51 -12.93 16.23
N GLU A 167 -5.21 -13.43 17.42
CA GLU A 167 -5.84 -13.03 18.69
C GLU A 167 -5.23 -11.70 19.22
N TYR A 168 -5.03 -10.74 18.31
CA TYR A 168 -4.46 -9.43 18.58
C TYR A 168 -5.10 -8.36 17.69
N ARG A 169 -5.15 -7.11 18.18
CA ARG A 169 -5.63 -5.95 17.44
C ARG A 169 -4.59 -4.83 17.53
N GLY A 170 -4.01 -4.46 16.40
CA GLY A 170 -2.95 -3.48 16.34
C GLY A 170 -3.42 -2.09 15.92
N GLY A 171 -2.98 -1.08 16.67
CA GLY A 171 -3.18 0.31 16.28
C GLY A 171 -2.44 0.70 15.00
N ASN A 172 -1.31 0.04 14.70
CA ASN A 172 -0.48 0.35 13.53
C ASN A 172 -1.15 -0.05 12.20
N ALA A 173 -1.71 -1.26 12.10
CA ALA A 173 -2.48 -1.67 10.93
C ALA A 173 -3.71 -0.77 10.73
N ASN A 174 -4.43 -0.48 11.81
CA ASN A 174 -5.59 0.42 11.80
C ASN A 174 -5.23 1.86 11.37
N MET A 175 -4.06 2.39 11.78
CA MET A 175 -3.58 3.69 11.31
C MET A 175 -3.39 3.72 9.79
N HIS A 176 -2.78 2.69 9.21
CA HIS A 176 -2.62 2.61 7.76
C HIS A 176 -3.91 2.23 7.02
N ALA A 177 -4.89 1.63 7.71
CA ALA A 177 -6.25 1.51 7.18
C ALA A 177 -6.89 2.90 7.00
N VAL A 178 -6.74 3.81 7.97
CA VAL A 178 -7.20 5.20 7.84
C VAL A 178 -6.53 5.89 6.65
N GLU A 179 -5.21 5.78 6.51
CA GLU A 179 -4.47 6.32 5.36
C GLU A 179 -5.04 5.83 4.03
N ALA A 180 -5.24 4.51 3.89
CA ALA A 180 -5.76 3.93 2.66
C ALA A 180 -7.23 4.32 2.41
N PHE A 181 -8.09 4.29 3.43
CA PHE A 181 -9.52 4.59 3.32
C PHE A 181 -9.76 6.03 2.85
N LEU A 182 -8.92 6.99 3.25
CA LEU A 182 -9.01 8.36 2.75
C LEU A 182 -8.83 8.42 1.23
N ILE A 183 -7.81 7.75 0.68
CA ILE A 183 -7.57 7.76 -0.77
C ILE A 183 -8.63 6.95 -1.52
N VAL A 184 -9.11 5.83 -0.95
CA VAL A 184 -10.24 5.09 -1.53
C VAL A 184 -11.48 5.95 -1.60
N TYR A 185 -11.79 6.70 -0.54
CA TYR A 185 -12.88 7.68 -0.54
C TYR A 185 -12.68 8.72 -1.65
N ASP A 186 -11.48 9.30 -1.80
CA ASP A 186 -11.23 10.32 -2.83
C ASP A 186 -11.46 9.82 -4.26
N VAL A 187 -11.25 8.53 -4.54
CA VAL A 187 -11.45 7.93 -5.87
C VAL A 187 -12.77 7.18 -6.04
N THR A 188 -13.65 7.16 -5.03
CA THR A 188 -14.96 6.47 -5.08
C THR A 188 -16.13 7.33 -4.62
N HIS A 189 -15.90 8.29 -3.73
CA HIS A 189 -16.90 9.00 -2.93
C HIS A 189 -17.89 8.10 -2.18
N ASP A 190 -17.54 6.82 -1.97
CA ASP A 190 -18.33 5.94 -1.11
C ASP A 190 -18.07 6.30 0.35
N LYS A 191 -19.09 6.91 0.96
CA LYS A 191 -19.03 7.52 2.30
C LYS A 191 -18.55 6.53 3.36
N LYS A 192 -18.79 5.23 3.19
CA LYS A 192 -18.38 4.20 4.16
C LYS A 192 -16.89 4.25 4.47
N TRP A 193 -16.03 4.59 3.50
CA TRP A 193 -14.59 4.65 3.72
C TRP A 193 -14.19 5.78 4.66
N LEU A 194 -14.80 6.96 4.50
CA LEU A 194 -14.56 8.09 5.39
C LEU A 194 -15.15 7.85 6.78
N ASP A 195 -16.35 7.25 6.86
CA ASP A 195 -16.99 6.91 8.13
C ASP A 195 -16.16 5.87 8.91
N ARG A 196 -15.63 4.85 8.23
CA ARG A 196 -14.69 3.86 8.79
C ARG A 196 -13.39 4.52 9.29
N ALA A 197 -12.82 5.44 8.52
CA ALA A 197 -11.62 6.18 8.92
C ALA A 197 -11.85 7.00 10.21
N ILE A 198 -12.98 7.71 10.29
CA ILE A 198 -13.38 8.48 11.49
C ILE A 198 -13.57 7.53 12.67
N ARG A 199 -14.23 6.39 12.47
CA ARG A 199 -14.46 5.39 13.52
C ARG A 199 -13.13 4.91 14.11
N VAL A 200 -12.18 4.50 13.28
CA VAL A 200 -10.85 4.04 13.75
C VAL A 200 -10.12 5.12 14.55
N ALA A 201 -10.09 6.36 14.04
CA ALA A 201 -9.44 7.48 14.73
C ALA A 201 -10.13 7.80 16.07
N SER A 202 -11.46 7.69 16.17
CA SER A 202 -12.20 7.89 17.41
C SER A 202 -11.77 6.90 18.50
N VAL A 203 -11.65 5.61 18.16
CA VAL A 203 -11.27 4.58 19.14
C VAL A 203 -9.82 4.74 19.56
N ILE A 204 -8.88 4.74 18.61
CA ILE A 204 -7.46 4.65 18.94
C ILE A 204 -6.94 5.96 19.55
N ILE A 205 -7.35 7.10 19.00
CA ILE A 205 -6.80 8.39 19.39
C ILE A 205 -7.68 9.08 20.41
N HIS A 206 -8.97 9.26 20.12
CA HIS A 206 -9.84 10.06 20.99
C HIS A 206 -10.14 9.36 22.32
N ASP A 207 -10.46 8.07 22.28
CA ASP A 207 -10.90 7.32 23.47
C ASP A 207 -9.74 6.73 24.29
N VAL A 208 -8.65 6.33 23.62
CA VAL A 208 -7.50 5.66 24.26
C VAL A 208 -6.31 6.60 24.43
N ALA A 209 -5.68 7.08 23.34
CA ALA A 209 -4.39 7.78 23.43
C ALA A 209 -4.45 9.20 24.03
N ARG A 210 -5.61 9.88 23.92
CA ARG A 210 -5.78 11.24 24.46
C ARG A 210 -5.86 11.29 25.99
N LYS A 211 -6.26 10.18 26.64
CA LYS A 211 -6.42 10.10 28.09
C LYS A 211 -5.08 10.06 28.80
#